data_AF-A0A928XVM2-F1
#
_entry.id   AF-A0A928XVM2-F1
#
_cell.length_a   1.000
_cell.length_b   1.000
_cell.length_c   1.000
_cell.angle_alpha   90.00
_cell.angle_beta   90.00
_cell.angle_gamma   90.00
#
_symmetry.space_group_name_H-M   'P 1'
#
loop_
_entity.id
_entity.type
_entity.pdbx_description
1 polymer ?
#
loop_
_entity_poly.entity_id
_entity_poly.type
_entity_poly.pdbx_seq_one_letter_code
_entity_poly.pdbx_strand_id
1 'polypeptide(L)'
;MKSVEQLKIESDLVRFYRSSSTYIGYAQSLVSDFCQRLPDTQQWNECVKITRGISRKEPYEMALKHMIHWGKADARVIEDAFGVSLPSSVHEFYSQIQEAVLFWKNIFHFLHPKAVVAWEREYRMLCEDEDLPVRLIRFCKLRTGDGDSIALRLSEGSKKWSIVHASVETPTEEIQSPLYDDPEYHLSDDLDNWLLWLMQHDGLICQDERQWVERIG
;
A
#
# COMPACT_ATOMS: atom_id res chain seq x y z
N MET A 1 13.52 -6.75 15.66
CA MET A 1 12.48 -5.73 15.81
C MET A 1 11.46 -5.99 14.72
N LYS A 2 10.18 -6.16 15.07
CA LYS A 2 9.11 -6.39 14.10
C LYS A 2 8.73 -5.09 13.40
N SER A 3 8.24 -5.16 12.17
CA SER A 3 7.81 -3.97 11.39
C SER A 3 6.78 -3.13 12.13
N VAL A 4 5.83 -3.75 12.82
CA VAL A 4 4.78 -3.05 13.58
C VAL A 4 5.35 -2.25 14.76
N GLU A 5 6.41 -2.77 15.41
CA GLU A 5 7.10 -2.04 16.48
C GLU A 5 7.81 -0.81 15.92
N GLN A 6 8.49 -0.97 14.77
CA GLN A 6 9.13 0.16 14.08
C GLN A 6 8.09 1.18 13.59
N LEU A 7 6.94 0.74 13.07
CA LEU A 7 5.86 1.62 12.61
C LEU A 7 5.31 2.50 13.73
N LYS A 8 5.29 2.05 14.99
CA LYS A 8 4.90 2.90 16.12
C LYS A 8 5.87 4.06 16.28
N ILE A 9 7.17 3.80 16.20
CA ILE A 9 8.21 4.82 16.27
C ILE A 9 8.08 5.77 15.07
N GLU A 10 7.99 5.22 13.85
CA GLU A 10 7.84 6.00 12.61
C GLU A 10 6.57 6.86 12.62
N SER A 11 5.49 6.35 13.22
CA SER A 11 4.22 7.07 13.25
C SER A 11 4.29 8.35 14.07
N ASP A 12 5.25 8.50 14.98
CA ASP A 12 5.46 9.74 15.75
C ASP A 12 6.37 10.75 15.04
N LEU A 13 7.08 10.32 13.99
CA LEU A 13 7.99 11.17 13.24
C LEU A 13 7.23 12.07 12.27
N VAL A 14 7.71 13.31 12.15
CA VAL A 14 7.31 14.23 11.09
C VAL A 14 8.38 14.25 10.03
N ARG A 15 8.01 13.91 8.79
CA ARG A 15 8.89 13.89 7.62
C ARG A 15 8.63 15.12 6.76
N PHE A 16 9.69 15.66 6.17
CA PHE A 16 9.60 16.84 5.32
C PHE A 16 9.96 16.49 3.88
N TYR A 17 9.05 16.78 2.95
CA TYR A 17 9.25 16.53 1.53
C TYR A 17 9.04 17.78 0.71
N ARG A 18 9.77 17.87 -0.40
CA ARG A 18 9.45 18.75 -1.52
C ARG A 18 8.63 17.95 -2.51
N SER A 19 7.39 18.37 -2.72
CA SER A 19 6.42 17.58 -3.49
C SER A 19 5.64 18.42 -4.49
N SER A 20 5.09 17.76 -5.50
CA SER A 20 4.19 18.38 -6.48
C SER A 20 2.81 18.62 -5.88
N SER A 21 2.06 19.54 -6.50
CA SER A 21 0.66 19.82 -6.14
C SER A 21 -0.23 18.58 -6.22
N THR A 22 0.04 17.67 -7.17
CA THR A 22 -0.69 16.40 -7.31
C THR A 22 -0.46 15.47 -6.12
N TYR A 23 0.78 15.38 -5.61
CA TYR A 23 1.06 14.58 -4.41
C TYR A 23 0.27 15.12 -3.23
N ILE A 24 0.30 16.45 -3.06
CA ILE A 24 -0.39 17.14 -1.97
C ILE A 24 -1.89 16.94 -2.05
N GLY A 25 -2.49 17.12 -3.23
CA GLY A 25 -3.92 16.92 -3.43
C GLY A 25 -4.35 15.50 -3.07
N TYR A 26 -3.58 14.49 -3.48
CA TYR A 26 -3.87 13.10 -3.13
C TYR A 26 -3.72 12.84 -1.62
N ALA A 27 -2.62 13.30 -1.00
CA ALA A 27 -2.41 13.15 0.44
C ALA A 27 -3.53 13.84 1.26
N GLN A 28 -3.94 15.05 0.88
CA GLN A 28 -5.04 15.77 1.53
C GLN A 28 -6.39 15.06 1.33
N SER A 29 -6.64 14.49 0.16
CA SER A 29 -7.84 13.68 -0.11
C SER A 29 -7.91 12.47 0.82
N LEU A 30 -6.80 11.74 0.98
CA LEU A 30 -6.73 10.60 1.91
C LEU A 30 -6.94 11.02 3.37
N VAL A 31 -6.33 12.12 3.81
CA VAL A 31 -6.58 12.67 5.16
C VAL A 31 -8.06 12.96 5.35
N SER A 32 -8.69 13.64 4.38
CA SER A 32 -10.11 13.99 4.45
C SER A 32 -10.99 12.75 4.54
N ASP A 33 -10.73 11.72 3.72
CA ASP A 33 -11.47 10.45 3.76
C ASP A 33 -11.32 9.75 5.12
N PHE A 34 -10.09 9.66 5.64
CA PHE A 34 -9.85 9.08 6.96
C PHE A 34 -10.55 9.85 8.07
N CYS A 35 -10.49 11.18 8.08
CA CYS A 35 -11.18 12.00 9.08
C CYS A 35 -12.69 11.80 9.04
N GLN A 36 -13.28 11.56 7.87
CA GLN A 36 -14.72 11.31 7.72
C GLN A 36 -15.10 9.90 8.22
N ARG A 37 -14.31 8.88 7.87
CA ARG A 37 -14.60 7.48 8.25
C ARG A 37 -14.23 7.15 9.70
N LEU A 38 -13.23 7.86 10.25
CA LEU A 38 -12.69 7.66 11.60
C LEU A 38 -12.73 8.99 12.38
N PRO A 39 -13.93 9.49 12.74
CA PRO A 39 -14.11 10.81 13.32
C PRO A 39 -13.53 10.94 14.74
N ASP A 40 -13.41 9.82 15.47
CA ASP A 40 -12.90 9.79 16.85
C ASP A 40 -11.39 10.02 16.96
N THR A 41 -10.70 10.07 15.82
CA THR A 41 -9.26 10.27 15.72
C THR A 41 -8.91 11.67 15.22
N GLN A 42 -9.40 12.70 15.92
CA GLN A 42 -9.29 14.13 15.56
C GLN A 42 -7.86 14.69 15.33
N GLN A 43 -6.81 13.90 15.57
CA GLN A 43 -5.41 14.28 15.36
C GLN A 43 -4.94 14.17 13.89
N TRP A 44 -5.73 13.55 13.00
CA TRP A 44 -5.32 13.34 11.61
C TRP A 44 -5.23 14.61 10.76
N ASN A 45 -5.94 15.69 11.13
CA ASN A 45 -5.88 16.96 10.39
C ASN A 45 -4.48 17.60 10.42
N GLU A 46 -3.61 17.17 11.34
CA GLU A 46 -2.22 17.64 11.44
C GLU A 46 -1.23 16.78 10.64
N CYS A 47 -1.69 15.66 10.05
CA CYS A 47 -0.81 14.72 9.33
C CYS A 47 -0.26 15.24 8.01
N VAL A 48 -0.93 16.23 7.40
CA VAL A 48 -0.44 16.89 6.19
C VAL A 48 -0.49 18.40 6.40
N LYS A 49 0.68 19.03 6.57
CA LYS A 49 0.80 20.48 6.73
C LYS A 49 1.72 21.06 5.66
N ILE A 50 1.17 21.95 4.83
CA ILE A 50 1.99 22.74 3.89
C ILE A 50 2.74 23.79 4.72
N THR A 51 4.07 23.74 4.70
CA THR A 51 4.92 24.61 5.52
C THR A 51 5.48 25.78 4.72
N ARG A 52 5.74 25.60 3.42
CA ARG A 52 6.14 26.66 2.47
C ARG A 52 5.70 26.35 1.03
N GLY A 53 5.43 27.39 0.25
CA GLY A 53 5.16 27.29 -1.18
C GLY A 53 4.24 28.41 -1.68
N ILE A 54 4.70 29.15 -2.69
CA ILE A 54 3.93 30.21 -3.36
C ILE A 54 4.06 29.95 -4.87
N SER A 55 2.97 29.51 -5.51
CA SER A 55 2.80 29.33 -6.98
C SER A 55 3.18 27.99 -7.61
N ARG A 56 2.66 27.77 -8.83
CA ARG A 56 2.87 26.60 -9.72
C ARG A 56 4.33 26.30 -10.08
N LYS A 57 5.30 27.18 -9.77
CA LYS A 57 6.69 27.08 -10.24
C LYS A 57 7.71 26.65 -9.19
N GLU A 58 7.35 26.56 -7.92
CA GLU A 58 8.23 26.07 -6.85
C GLU A 58 7.62 24.86 -6.14
N PRO A 59 8.39 23.80 -5.83
CA PRO A 59 7.87 22.65 -5.12
C PRO A 59 7.44 23.06 -3.72
N TYR A 60 6.27 22.58 -3.29
CA TYR A 60 5.77 22.81 -1.94
C TYR A 60 6.63 22.04 -0.94
N GLU A 61 6.97 22.69 0.17
CA GLU A 61 7.51 22.00 1.34
C GLU A 61 6.33 21.57 2.22
N MET A 62 6.28 20.28 2.54
CA MET A 62 5.22 19.69 3.35
C MET A 62 5.78 18.89 4.51
N ALA A 63 5.15 19.01 5.66
CA ALA A 63 5.32 18.15 6.81
C ALA A 63 4.27 17.03 6.76
N LEU A 64 4.72 15.79 6.81
CA LEU A 64 3.93 14.57 6.72
C LEU A 64 4.11 13.70 7.96
N LYS A 65 3.02 13.12 8.44
CA LYS A 65 3.02 12.13 9.53
C LYS A 65 2.15 10.95 9.10
N HIS A 66 2.64 9.72 9.27
CA HIS A 66 1.88 8.52 8.96
C HIS A 66 0.55 8.49 9.72
N MET A 67 -0.49 7.97 9.07
CA MET A 67 -1.80 7.77 9.68
C MET A 67 -2.03 6.28 9.87
N ILE A 68 -2.09 5.82 11.11
CA ILE A 68 -2.26 4.39 11.40
C ILE A 68 -3.46 4.22 12.32
N HIS A 69 -4.48 3.53 11.84
CA HIS A 69 -5.60 3.11 12.65
C HIS A 69 -5.21 1.82 13.39
N TRP A 70 -4.67 1.98 14.59
CA TRP A 70 -4.27 0.89 15.46
C TRP A 70 -5.48 0.10 15.96
N GLY A 71 -5.38 -1.23 15.93
CA GLY A 71 -6.43 -2.11 16.42
C GLY A 71 -6.36 -3.49 15.79
N LYS A 72 -7.25 -4.38 16.23
CA LYS A 72 -7.35 -5.73 15.68
C LYS A 72 -8.31 -5.73 14.50
N ALA A 73 -7.84 -6.16 13.34
CA ALA A 73 -8.64 -6.57 12.20
C ALA A 73 -8.42 -8.06 11.93
N ASP A 74 -9.45 -8.73 11.43
CA ASP A 74 -9.38 -10.16 11.14
C ASP A 74 -9.05 -10.39 9.66
N ALA A 75 -7.83 -10.85 9.37
CA ALA A 75 -7.39 -11.17 8.02
C ALA A 75 -8.11 -12.41 7.45
N ARG A 76 -8.70 -13.27 8.30
CA ARG A 76 -9.45 -14.46 7.86
C ARG A 76 -10.66 -14.11 7.02
N VAL A 77 -11.16 -12.88 7.13
CA VAL A 77 -12.23 -12.37 6.24
C VAL A 77 -11.82 -12.45 4.77
N ILE A 78 -10.54 -12.25 4.45
CA ILE A 78 -10.02 -12.38 3.08
C ILE A 78 -9.93 -13.86 2.69
N GLU A 79 -9.44 -14.71 3.59
CA GLU A 79 -9.32 -16.17 3.40
C GLU A 79 -10.68 -16.80 3.10
N ASP A 80 -11.68 -16.50 3.94
CA ASP A 80 -13.05 -16.99 3.80
C ASP A 80 -13.71 -16.49 2.51
N ALA A 81 -13.45 -15.24 2.12
CA ALA A 81 -14.04 -14.64 0.92
C ALA A 81 -13.51 -15.24 -0.38
N PHE A 82 -12.27 -15.72 -0.40
CA PHE A 82 -11.58 -16.16 -1.62
C PHE A 82 -11.12 -17.62 -1.59
N GLY A 83 -11.34 -18.35 -0.49
CA GLY A 83 -10.95 -19.75 -0.37
C GLY A 83 -9.44 -19.97 -0.37
N VAL A 84 -8.67 -19.07 0.27
CA VAL A 84 -7.21 -19.10 0.30
C VAL A 84 -6.66 -19.16 1.73
N SER A 85 -5.37 -19.48 1.89
CA SER A 85 -4.65 -19.35 3.17
C SER A 85 -3.56 -18.30 3.05
N LEU A 86 -3.68 -17.21 3.79
CA LEU A 86 -2.73 -16.09 3.77
C LEU A 86 -1.48 -16.40 4.63
N PRO A 87 -0.34 -15.77 4.32
CA PRO A 87 0.87 -15.88 5.14
C PRO A 87 0.65 -15.40 6.57
N SER A 88 1.36 -16.01 7.53
CA SER A 88 1.26 -15.62 8.94
C SER A 88 1.64 -14.16 9.20
N SER A 89 2.58 -13.59 8.44
CA SER A 89 2.96 -12.18 8.58
C SER A 89 1.83 -11.21 8.21
N VAL A 90 0.88 -11.60 7.35
CA VAL A 90 -0.33 -10.83 7.06
C VAL A 90 -1.29 -10.84 8.25
N HIS A 91 -1.46 -12.01 8.89
CA HIS A 91 -2.24 -12.15 10.13
C HIS A 91 -1.62 -11.33 11.27
N GLU A 92 -0.30 -11.40 11.43
CA GLU A 92 0.44 -10.62 12.43
C GLU A 92 0.25 -9.11 12.24
N PHE A 93 0.33 -8.63 11.00
CA PHE A 93 0.09 -7.22 10.65
C PHE A 93 -1.33 -6.77 11.04
N TYR A 94 -2.36 -7.47 10.55
CA TYR A 94 -3.75 -7.11 10.82
C TYR A 94 -4.17 -7.34 12.28
N SER A 95 -3.43 -8.13 13.07
CA SER A 95 -3.64 -8.25 14.51
C SER A 95 -3.35 -6.96 15.30
N GLN A 96 -2.71 -5.97 14.67
CA GLN A 96 -2.33 -4.71 15.32
C GLN A 96 -2.73 -3.46 14.52
N ILE A 97 -2.93 -3.58 13.20
CA ILE A 97 -3.29 -2.48 12.32
C ILE A 97 -4.62 -2.81 11.64
N GLN A 98 -5.59 -1.91 11.74
CA GLN A 98 -6.85 -2.01 11.01
C GLN A 98 -6.75 -1.42 9.61
N GLU A 99 -6.09 -0.28 9.48
CA GLU A 99 -5.90 0.47 8.23
C GLU A 99 -4.74 1.44 8.40
N ALA A 100 -4.01 1.78 7.34
CA ALA A 100 -2.92 2.76 7.43
C ALA A 100 -2.69 3.53 6.13
N VAL A 101 -2.32 4.80 6.24
CA VAL A 101 -1.73 5.60 5.17
C VAL A 101 -0.32 5.99 5.59
N LEU A 102 0.66 5.42 4.91
CA LEU A 102 2.07 5.65 5.18
C LEU A 102 2.63 6.63 4.14
N PHE A 103 2.83 7.87 4.58
CA PHE A 103 3.45 8.93 3.79
C PHE A 103 4.97 8.86 3.77
N TRP A 104 5.55 8.42 2.67
CA TRP A 104 6.97 8.58 2.34
C TRP A 104 7.14 9.24 0.96
N LYS A 105 8.26 8.98 0.25
CA LYS A 105 8.38 9.36 -1.18
C LYS A 105 7.21 8.86 -2.01
N ASN A 106 6.75 7.63 -1.73
CA ASN A 106 5.47 7.11 -2.19
C ASN A 106 4.48 7.03 -1.03
N ILE A 107 3.19 7.12 -1.37
CA ILE A 107 2.09 6.96 -0.40
C ILE A 107 1.56 5.54 -0.52
N PHE A 108 1.55 4.84 0.61
CA PHE A 108 1.02 3.48 0.72
C PHE A 108 -0.24 3.50 1.58
N HIS A 109 -1.37 3.13 0.99
CA HIS A 109 -2.65 3.04 1.69
C HIS A 109 -3.03 1.57 1.89
N PHE A 110 -2.68 1.03 3.06
CA PHE A 110 -3.05 -0.30 3.51
C PHE A 110 -4.51 -0.32 3.90
N LEU A 111 -5.27 -1.17 3.23
CA LEU A 111 -6.72 -1.26 3.41
C LEU A 111 -7.09 -2.19 4.56
N HIS A 112 -8.23 -1.90 5.18
CA HIS A 112 -8.88 -2.84 6.09
C HIS A 112 -9.25 -4.15 5.37
N PRO A 113 -9.16 -5.35 5.99
CA PRO A 113 -9.43 -6.62 5.32
C PRO A 113 -10.78 -6.70 4.59
N LYS A 114 -11.84 -6.11 5.19
CA LYS A 114 -13.15 -5.99 4.51
C LYS A 114 -13.11 -5.12 3.25
N ALA A 115 -12.31 -4.05 3.26
CA ALA A 115 -12.12 -3.18 2.10
C ALA A 115 -11.25 -3.85 1.03
N VAL A 116 -10.28 -4.68 1.42
CA VAL A 116 -9.55 -5.57 0.49
C VAL A 116 -10.52 -6.48 -0.27
N VAL A 117 -11.42 -7.16 0.45
CA VAL A 117 -12.42 -8.03 -0.18
C VAL A 117 -13.35 -7.26 -1.13
N ALA A 118 -13.83 -6.09 -0.70
CA ALA A 118 -14.71 -5.26 -1.54
C ALA A 118 -13.99 -4.80 -2.81
N TRP A 119 -12.76 -4.30 -2.67
CA TRP A 119 -11.96 -3.80 -3.78
C TRP A 119 -11.60 -4.90 -4.78
N GLU A 120 -11.20 -6.07 -4.30
CA GLU A 120 -10.87 -7.19 -5.20
C GLU A 120 -12.08 -7.74 -5.95
N ARG A 121 -13.26 -7.78 -5.31
CA ARG A 121 -14.49 -8.14 -6.03
C ARG A 121 -14.83 -7.13 -7.11
N GLU A 122 -14.76 -5.84 -6.79
CA GLU A 122 -15.00 -4.77 -7.76
C GLU A 122 -14.04 -4.86 -8.94
N TYR A 123 -12.75 -5.06 -8.68
CA TYR A 123 -11.75 -5.18 -9.72
C TYR A 123 -12.01 -6.38 -10.64
N ARG A 124 -12.33 -7.55 -10.07
CA ARG A 124 -12.62 -8.76 -10.86
C ARG A 124 -13.86 -8.61 -11.75
N MET A 125 -14.91 -7.96 -11.24
CA MET A 125 -16.10 -7.67 -12.04
C MET A 125 -15.77 -6.72 -13.20
N LEU A 126 -14.94 -5.70 -12.96
CA LEU A 126 -14.56 -4.71 -13.98
C LEU A 126 -13.61 -5.27 -15.05
N CYS A 127 -12.74 -6.21 -14.67
CA CYS A 127 -11.76 -6.81 -15.57
C CYS A 127 -12.23 -8.13 -16.20
N GLU A 128 -13.49 -8.53 -15.98
CA GLU A 128 -14.05 -9.81 -16.45
C GLU A 128 -13.27 -11.06 -15.94
N ASP A 129 -12.59 -10.92 -14.80
CA ASP A 129 -11.72 -11.93 -14.18
C ASP A 129 -12.47 -12.82 -13.16
N GLU A 130 -13.81 -12.85 -13.20
CA GLU A 130 -14.65 -13.53 -12.20
C GLU A 130 -14.38 -15.04 -12.12
N ASP A 131 -14.08 -15.67 -13.25
CA ASP A 131 -13.84 -17.11 -13.36
C ASP A 131 -12.39 -17.52 -13.02
N LEU A 132 -11.48 -16.56 -12.86
CA LEU A 132 -10.07 -16.86 -12.61
C LEU A 132 -9.84 -17.28 -11.14
N PRO A 133 -9.05 -18.35 -10.89
CA PRO A 133 -8.64 -18.72 -9.53
C PRO A 133 -8.02 -17.53 -8.79
N VAL A 134 -8.36 -17.37 -7.51
CA VAL A 134 -7.82 -16.27 -6.70
C VAL A 134 -6.38 -16.54 -6.31
N ARG A 135 -5.44 -15.98 -7.07
CA ARG A 135 -4.00 -16.04 -6.79
C ARG A 135 -3.36 -14.67 -6.68
N LEU A 136 -4.14 -13.59 -6.80
CA LEU A 136 -3.69 -12.21 -6.62
C LEU A 136 -4.69 -11.48 -5.74
N ILE A 137 -4.20 -10.80 -4.70
CA ILE A 137 -5.00 -10.05 -3.74
C ILE A 137 -4.30 -8.72 -3.45
N ARG A 138 -4.85 -7.60 -3.96
CA ARG A 138 -4.36 -6.25 -3.73
C ARG A 138 -4.81 -5.77 -2.35
N PHE A 139 -3.85 -5.39 -1.52
CA PHE A 139 -4.12 -5.01 -0.13
C PHE A 139 -3.63 -3.60 0.23
N CYS A 140 -2.82 -3.00 -0.64
CA CYS A 140 -2.34 -1.64 -0.46
C CYS A 140 -2.42 -0.85 -1.76
N LYS A 141 -3.10 0.30 -1.73
CA LYS A 141 -3.17 1.24 -2.86
C LYS A 141 -1.91 2.09 -2.90
N LEU A 142 -1.41 2.37 -4.10
CA LEU A 142 -0.32 3.30 -4.33
C LEU A 142 -0.84 4.59 -4.97
N ARG A 143 -0.06 5.65 -4.80
CA ARG A 143 -0.33 6.94 -5.46
C ARG A 143 0.30 7.04 -6.85
N THR A 144 1.21 6.15 -7.22
CA THR A 144 1.90 6.16 -8.51
C THR A 144 0.96 5.71 -9.62
N GLY A 145 0.07 6.57 -10.10
CA GLY A 145 -0.86 6.24 -11.18
C GLY A 145 -2.20 5.67 -10.70
N ASP A 146 -3.25 5.91 -11.49
CA ASP A 146 -4.59 5.42 -11.20
C ASP A 146 -4.60 3.89 -11.29
N GLY A 147 -4.59 3.20 -10.14
CA GLY A 147 -4.77 1.75 -10.07
C GLY A 147 -3.52 0.93 -9.73
N ASP A 148 -2.35 1.55 -9.56
CA ASP A 148 -1.17 0.84 -9.06
C ASP A 148 -1.36 0.40 -7.60
N SER A 149 -0.85 -0.78 -7.29
CA SER A 149 -1.10 -1.43 -6.01
C SER A 149 0.02 -2.37 -5.62
N ILE A 150 0.07 -2.68 -4.32
CA ILE A 150 0.83 -3.80 -3.81
C ILE A 150 -0.13 -4.95 -3.53
N ALA A 151 0.26 -6.13 -4.00
CA ALA A 151 -0.55 -7.32 -3.95
C ALA A 151 0.21 -8.51 -3.35
N LEU A 152 -0.55 -9.41 -2.74
CA LEU A 152 -0.12 -10.76 -2.43
C LEU A 152 -0.37 -11.62 -3.67
N ARG A 153 0.62 -12.37 -4.12
CA ARG A 153 0.52 -13.26 -5.27
C ARG A 153 0.93 -14.68 -4.90
N LEU A 154 0.08 -15.66 -5.21
CA LEU A 154 0.30 -17.07 -4.94
C LEU A 154 0.92 -17.76 -6.15
N SER A 155 2.15 -18.22 -6.00
CA SER A 155 2.88 -18.99 -7.02
C SER A 155 2.14 -20.28 -7.40
N GLU A 156 2.01 -20.54 -8.69
CA GLU A 156 1.36 -21.77 -9.17
C GLU A 156 2.20 -23.01 -8.89
N GLY A 157 3.52 -22.91 -9.08
CA GLY A 157 4.45 -24.02 -8.88
C GLY A 157 4.74 -24.26 -7.40
N SER A 158 5.24 -23.24 -6.70
CA SER A 158 5.73 -23.40 -5.32
C SER A 158 4.62 -23.35 -4.26
N LYS A 159 3.42 -22.86 -4.62
CA LYS A 159 2.32 -22.57 -3.69
C LYS A 159 2.71 -21.63 -2.54
N LYS A 160 3.73 -20.80 -2.75
CA LYS A 160 4.14 -19.75 -1.81
C LYS A 160 3.55 -18.41 -2.22
N TRP A 161 3.21 -17.61 -1.22
CA TRP A 161 2.84 -16.22 -1.43
C TRP A 161 4.08 -15.34 -1.47
N SER A 162 4.05 -14.36 -2.37
CA SER A 162 5.00 -13.26 -2.42
C SER A 162 4.25 -11.93 -2.51
N ILE A 163 4.95 -10.86 -2.18
CA ILE A 163 4.52 -9.47 -2.34
C ILE A 163 5.05 -9.00 -3.67
N VAL A 164 4.14 -8.47 -4.49
CA VAL A 164 4.46 -7.98 -5.85
C VAL A 164 3.88 -6.59 -6.04
N HIS A 165 4.46 -5.85 -6.97
CA HIS A 165 3.82 -4.66 -7.52
C HIS A 165 2.81 -5.10 -8.58
N ALA A 166 1.57 -4.66 -8.46
CA ALA A 166 0.52 -4.90 -9.44
C ALA A 166 0.13 -3.56 -10.06
N SER A 167 0.69 -3.30 -11.24
CA SER A 167 0.40 -2.09 -11.99
C SER A 167 -0.95 -2.20 -12.71
N VAL A 168 -1.64 -1.07 -12.87
CA VAL A 168 -2.85 -1.00 -13.69
C VAL A 168 -2.60 -1.35 -15.16
N GLU A 169 -1.37 -1.15 -15.64
CA GLU A 169 -1.00 -1.39 -17.04
C GLU A 169 -0.80 -2.87 -17.35
N THR A 170 -0.64 -3.71 -16.33
CA THR A 170 -0.40 -5.14 -16.49
C THR A 170 -1.69 -5.91 -16.18
N PRO A 171 -2.21 -6.72 -17.12
CA PRO A 171 -3.39 -7.53 -16.89
C PRO A 171 -3.23 -8.49 -15.70
N THR A 172 -4.30 -8.71 -14.93
CA THR A 172 -4.33 -9.65 -13.80
C THR A 172 -3.87 -11.06 -14.18
N GLU A 173 -4.26 -11.54 -15.37
CA GLU A 173 -3.83 -12.84 -15.89
C GLU A 173 -2.31 -12.96 -16.02
N GLU A 174 -1.67 -11.89 -16.50
CA GLU A 174 -0.22 -11.85 -16.70
C GLU A 174 0.50 -11.90 -15.35
N ILE A 175 0.07 -11.09 -14.37
CA ILE A 175 0.64 -11.06 -13.01
C ILE A 175 0.46 -12.42 -12.30
N GLN A 176 -0.64 -13.13 -12.58
CA GLN A 176 -0.90 -14.45 -12.02
C GLN A 176 -0.20 -15.59 -12.77
N SER A 177 0.42 -15.31 -13.92
CA SER A 177 1.08 -16.32 -14.74
C SER A 177 2.36 -16.87 -14.08
N PRO A 178 2.87 -18.03 -14.53
CA PRO A 178 4.16 -18.55 -14.07
C PRO A 178 5.36 -17.65 -14.41
N LEU A 179 5.23 -16.70 -15.34
CA LEU A 179 6.31 -15.74 -15.64
C LEU A 179 6.63 -14.88 -14.41
N TYR A 180 5.61 -14.54 -13.62
CA TYR A 180 5.73 -13.81 -12.37
C TYR A 180 6.22 -14.68 -11.20
N ASP A 181 6.65 -15.93 -11.44
CA ASP A 181 7.46 -16.68 -10.47
C ASP A 181 8.94 -16.24 -10.47
N ASP A 182 9.39 -15.44 -11.44
CA ASP A 182 10.76 -14.92 -11.46
C ASP A 182 11.01 -13.95 -10.29
N PRO A 183 12.12 -14.09 -9.53
CA PRO A 183 12.50 -13.19 -8.45
C PRO A 183 12.53 -11.70 -8.82
N GLU A 184 12.71 -11.33 -10.09
CA GLU A 184 12.72 -9.92 -10.51
C GLU A 184 11.38 -9.20 -10.28
N TYR A 185 10.27 -9.94 -10.28
CA TYR A 185 8.93 -9.39 -10.02
C TYR A 185 8.54 -9.44 -8.53
N HIS A 186 9.39 -10.03 -7.68
CA HIS A 186 9.09 -10.24 -6.26
C HIS A 186 9.71 -9.12 -5.42
N LEU A 187 8.88 -8.44 -4.63
CA LEU A 187 9.36 -7.44 -3.68
C LEU A 187 9.82 -8.12 -2.38
N SER A 188 9.10 -9.16 -1.93
CA SER A 188 9.46 -9.97 -0.77
C SER A 188 8.55 -11.19 -0.63
N ASP A 189 8.99 -12.22 0.08
CA ASP A 189 8.14 -13.35 0.50
C ASP A 189 7.47 -13.11 1.86
N ASP A 190 7.81 -12.00 2.54
CA ASP A 190 7.34 -11.72 3.90
C ASP A 190 6.99 -10.24 4.10
N LEU A 191 5.79 -10.00 4.64
CA LEU A 191 5.26 -8.64 4.84
C LEU A 191 6.06 -7.84 5.87
N ASP A 192 6.55 -8.49 6.93
CA ASP A 192 7.31 -7.83 7.98
C ASP A 192 8.65 -7.34 7.42
N ASN A 193 9.36 -8.21 6.69
CA ASN A 193 10.61 -7.88 6.03
C ASN A 193 10.44 -6.78 4.98
N TRP A 194 9.40 -6.85 4.17
CA TRP A 194 9.12 -5.83 3.16
C TRP A 194 8.82 -4.47 3.78
N LEU A 195 7.99 -4.40 4.82
CA LEU A 195 7.69 -3.15 5.54
C LEU A 195 8.95 -2.55 6.19
N LEU A 196 9.80 -3.38 6.80
CA LEU A 196 11.09 -2.93 7.34
C LEU A 196 11.98 -2.36 6.24
N TRP A 197 12.03 -3.00 5.08
CA TRP A 197 12.78 -2.50 3.93
C TRP A 197 12.22 -1.17 3.43
N LEU A 198 10.89 -1.03 3.31
CA LEU A 198 10.23 0.23 2.93
C LEU A 198 10.60 1.38 3.88
N MET A 199 10.56 1.15 5.20
CA MET A 199 10.92 2.16 6.19
C MET A 199 12.39 2.59 6.08
N GLN A 200 13.29 1.64 5.82
CA GLN A 200 14.72 1.92 5.62
C GLN A 200 15.00 2.69 4.32
N HIS A 201 14.17 2.51 3.30
CA HIS A 201 14.35 3.09 1.97
C HIS A 201 13.37 4.22 1.68
N ASP A 202 12.76 4.81 2.72
CA ASP A 202 11.87 5.97 2.61
C ASP A 202 10.75 5.75 1.57
N GLY A 203 10.15 4.56 1.60
CA GLY A 203 9.01 4.17 0.77
C GLY A 203 9.32 4.01 -0.73
N LEU A 204 10.58 3.81 -1.12
CA LEU A 204 10.89 3.27 -2.45
C LEU A 204 10.28 1.87 -2.61
N ILE A 205 9.80 1.50 -3.80
CA ILE A 205 9.13 0.21 -4.04
C ILE A 205 10.15 -0.88 -4.41
N CYS A 206 11.20 -0.53 -5.17
CA CYS A 206 12.30 -1.42 -5.53
C CYS A 206 13.65 -0.68 -5.49
N GLN A 207 14.76 -1.43 -5.57
CA GLN A 207 16.12 -0.90 -5.47
C GLN A 207 16.57 -0.08 -6.70
N ASP A 208 15.88 -0.19 -7.84
CA ASP A 208 16.24 0.55 -9.04
C ASP A 208 15.44 1.86 -9.16
N GLU A 209 16.01 2.96 -8.65
CA GLU A 209 15.43 4.31 -8.75
C GLU A 209 15.21 4.74 -10.22
N ARG A 210 15.89 4.13 -11.20
CA ARG A 210 15.84 4.57 -12.61
C ARG A 210 14.57 4.18 -13.34
N GLN A 211 13.84 3.14 -12.91
CA GLN A 211 12.65 2.68 -13.64
C GLN A 211 11.38 3.50 -13.34
N TRP A 212 11.34 4.25 -12.23
CA TRP A 212 10.12 4.97 -11.82
C TRP A 212 10.21 6.49 -11.89
N VAL A 213 11.42 7.06 -11.81
CA VAL A 213 11.62 8.52 -11.93
C VAL A 213 11.30 9.01 -13.34
N GLU A 214 11.44 8.19 -14.39
CA GLU A 214 11.12 8.59 -15.77
C GLU A 214 9.62 8.68 -16.08
N ARG A 215 8.73 8.17 -15.21
CA ARG A 215 7.26 8.32 -15.37
C ARG A 215 6.69 9.57 -14.69
N ILE A 216 7.50 10.31 -13.94
CA ILE A 216 7.11 11.57 -13.30
C ILE A 216 7.75 12.74 -14.08
N GLY A 217 7.50 12.75 -15.40
CA GLY A 217 7.75 13.91 -16.27
C GLY A 217 6.54 14.82 -16.32
#